data_AF-A0A812W6Q5-F1
#
_entry.id   AF-A0A812W6Q5-F1
#
_cell.length_a   1.000
_cell.length_b   1.000
_cell.length_c   1.000
_cell.angle_alpha   90.00
_cell.angle_beta   90.00
_cell.angle_gamma   90.00
#
_symmetry.space_group_name_H-M   'P 1'
#
loop_
_entity.id
_entity.type
_entity.pdbx_description
1 polymer ?
#
loop_
_entity_poly.entity_id
_entity_poly.type
_entity_poly.pdbx_seq_one_letter_code
_entity_poly.pdbx_strand_id
1 'polypeptide(L)'
;RTNTLINRSDIRGRTALMYASAIGSRDIVDYLLSKGEVYVNAMDDTQKTALHHAAKCSKADILRSLLRAGAMIDARDHNGCTALMFAAGTGDVDGLQ
;
A
#
# COMPACT_ATOMS: atom_id res chain seq x y z
N ARG A 1 -21.95 -1.40 -13.38
CA ARG A 1 -22.05 -0.85 -12.01
C ARG A 1 -20.64 -0.87 -11.46
N THR A 2 -19.96 0.28 -11.44
CA THR A 2 -18.61 0.42 -10.87
C THR A 2 -18.68 0.04 -9.39
N ASN A 3 -17.77 -0.82 -8.93
CA ASN A 3 -17.84 -1.33 -7.56
C ASN A 3 -17.19 -0.31 -6.62
N THR A 4 -17.87 0.84 -6.42
CA THR A 4 -17.40 1.98 -5.63
C THR A 4 -17.05 1.64 -4.18
N LEU A 5 -17.47 0.48 -3.68
CA LEU A 5 -17.15 0.01 -2.34
C LEU A 5 -15.68 -0.36 -2.17
N ILE A 6 -14.99 -0.77 -3.23
CA ILE A 6 -13.59 -1.25 -3.15
C ILE A 6 -12.61 -0.15 -2.70
N ASN A 7 -12.95 1.11 -2.98
CA ASN A 7 -12.16 2.29 -2.64
C ASN A 7 -12.67 3.02 -1.40
N ARG A 8 -13.71 2.50 -0.71
CA ARG A 8 -14.18 3.12 0.53
C ARG A 8 -13.06 3.10 1.56
N SER A 9 -12.90 4.24 2.23
CA SER A 9 -12.03 4.37 3.37
C SER A 9 -12.82 4.35 4.68
N ASP A 10 -12.15 3.99 5.76
CA ASP A 10 -12.65 4.23 7.11
C ASP A 10 -12.51 5.71 7.53
N ILE A 11 -12.81 6.00 8.80
CA ILE A 11 -12.71 7.35 9.39
C ILE A 11 -11.28 7.89 9.44
N ARG A 12 -10.26 7.06 9.15
CA ARG A 12 -8.85 7.44 9.12
C ARG A 12 -8.30 7.56 7.70
N GLY A 13 -9.18 7.50 6.68
CA GLY A 13 -8.77 7.47 5.29
C GLY A 13 -8.19 6.14 4.81
N ARG A 14 -8.30 5.05 5.60
CA ARG A 14 -7.69 3.76 5.24
C ARG A 14 -8.59 2.90 4.38
N THR A 15 -8.07 2.45 3.24
CA THR A 15 -8.78 1.57 2.31
C THR A 15 -8.54 0.09 2.63
N ALA A 16 -9.37 -0.79 2.07
CA ALA A 16 -9.15 -2.24 2.16
C ALA A 16 -7.76 -2.67 1.66
N LEU A 17 -7.23 -2.01 0.63
CA LEU A 17 -5.90 -2.27 0.11
C LEU A 17 -4.81 -1.97 1.15
N MET A 18 -4.93 -0.88 1.90
CA MET A 18 -3.97 -0.54 2.96
C MET A 18 -3.96 -1.59 4.07
N TYR A 19 -5.16 -2.04 4.49
CA TYR A 19 -5.29 -3.09 5.50
C TYR A 19 -4.67 -4.42 5.03
N ALA A 20 -5.03 -4.88 3.83
CA ALA A 20 -4.46 -6.10 3.25
C ALA A 20 -2.93 -6.01 3.11
N SER A 21 -2.43 -4.83 2.74
CA SER A 21 -1.00 -4.57 2.58
C SER A 21 -0.23 -4.60 3.90
N ALA A 22 -0.80 -4.04 4.97
CA ALA A 22 -0.19 -4.10 6.30
C ALA A 22 -0.14 -5.53 6.85
N ILE A 23 -1.24 -6.29 6.68
CA ILE A 23 -1.37 -7.64 7.23
C ILE A 23 -0.48 -8.65 6.49
N GLY A 24 -0.22 -8.45 5.20
CA GLY A 24 0.49 -9.44 4.38
C GLY A 24 -0.42 -10.36 3.59
N SER A 25 -1.71 -10.03 3.43
CA SER A 25 -2.69 -10.88 2.75
C SER A 25 -2.58 -10.76 1.22
N ARG A 26 -1.59 -11.46 0.63
CA ARG A 26 -1.29 -11.41 -0.80
C ARG A 26 -2.51 -11.67 -1.69
N ASP A 27 -3.28 -12.72 -1.39
CA ASP A 27 -4.46 -13.08 -2.20
C ASP A 27 -5.49 -11.95 -2.25
N ILE A 28 -5.67 -11.24 -1.14
CA ILE A 28 -6.58 -10.09 -1.07
C ILE A 28 -6.00 -8.90 -1.83
N VAL A 29 -4.71 -8.63 -1.70
CA VAL A 29 -4.04 -7.56 -2.47
C VAL A 29 -4.20 -7.83 -3.97
N ASP A 30 -3.86 -9.02 -4.45
CA ASP A 30 -3.95 -9.37 -5.86
C ASP A 30 -5.41 -9.35 -6.35
N TYR A 31 -6.36 -9.83 -5.54
CA TYR A 31 -7.78 -9.72 -5.84
C TYR A 31 -8.22 -8.26 -6.01
N LEU A 32 -7.84 -7.37 -5.09
CA LEU A 32 -8.20 -5.95 -5.15
C LEU A 32 -7.60 -5.29 -6.40
N LEU A 33 -6.30 -5.51 -6.65
CA LEU A 33 -5.59 -4.95 -7.80
C LEU A 33 -6.16 -5.46 -9.14
N SER A 34 -6.70 -6.69 -9.19
CA SER A 34 -7.33 -7.24 -10.40
C SER A 34 -8.61 -6.53 -10.83
N LYS A 35 -9.23 -5.71 -9.98
CA LYS A 35 -10.52 -5.07 -10.28
C LYS A 35 -10.43 -3.83 -11.18
N GLY A 36 -9.22 -3.36 -11.51
CA GLY A 36 -8.98 -2.25 -12.45
C GLY A 36 -9.43 -0.85 -11.97
N GLU A 37 -10.32 -0.76 -10.99
CA GLU A 37 -10.85 0.50 -10.44
C GLU A 37 -10.20 0.90 -9.11
N VAL A 38 -9.23 0.14 -8.59
CA VAL A 38 -8.62 0.39 -7.27
C VAL A 38 -7.70 1.61 -7.27
N TYR A 39 -7.87 2.47 -6.26
CA TYR A 39 -6.99 3.62 -6.02
C TYR A 39 -5.73 3.19 -5.26
N VAL A 40 -4.74 2.68 -5.99
CA VAL A 40 -3.46 2.18 -5.44
C VAL A 40 -2.72 3.25 -4.64
N ASN A 41 -2.81 4.51 -5.08
CA ASN A 41 -2.15 5.68 -4.47
C ASN A 41 -3.07 6.46 -3.52
N ALA A 42 -4.19 5.88 -3.08
CA ALA A 42 -4.98 6.49 -2.01
C ALA A 42 -4.11 6.71 -0.77
N MET A 43 -4.36 7.81 -0.07
CA MET A 43 -3.64 8.23 1.12
C MET A 43 -4.56 8.23 2.33
N ASP A 44 -4.07 7.73 3.46
CA ASP A 44 -4.73 7.89 4.76
C ASP A 44 -4.52 9.30 5.33
N ASP A 45 -5.12 9.62 6.47
CA ASP A 45 -5.02 10.96 7.09
C ASP A 45 -3.58 11.38 7.43
N THR A 46 -2.64 10.43 7.45
CA THR A 46 -1.20 10.68 7.66
C THR A 46 -0.40 10.70 6.37
N GLN A 47 -1.08 10.79 5.23
CA GLN A 47 -0.55 10.74 3.88
C GLN A 47 0.15 9.40 3.54
N LYS A 48 -0.18 8.31 4.25
CA LYS A 48 0.39 7.00 3.95
C LYS A 48 -0.44 6.26 2.92
N THR A 49 0.25 5.72 1.92
CA THR A 49 -0.31 4.84 0.89
C THR A 49 -0.25 3.38 1.32
N ALA A 50 -0.90 2.48 0.55
CA ALA A 50 -0.75 1.03 0.74
C ALA A 50 0.72 0.58 0.72
N LEU A 51 1.57 1.25 -0.09
CA LEU A 51 3.00 0.97 -0.19
C LEU A 51 3.73 1.27 1.13
N HIS A 52 3.39 2.35 1.83
CA HIS A 52 3.94 2.67 3.15
C HIS A 52 3.58 1.60 4.18
N HIS A 53 2.33 1.14 4.18
CA HIS A 53 1.86 0.11 5.10
C HIS A 53 2.54 -1.24 4.83
N ALA A 54 2.70 -1.64 3.57
CA ALA A 54 3.45 -2.84 3.20
C ALA A 54 4.92 -2.77 3.64
N ALA A 55 5.59 -1.64 3.40
CA ALA A 55 6.99 -1.44 3.74
C ALA A 55 7.23 -1.45 5.26
N LYS A 56 6.40 -0.74 6.02
CA LYS A 56 6.47 -0.73 7.49
C LYS A 56 6.30 -2.13 8.10
N CYS A 57 5.58 -3.02 7.43
CA CYS A 57 5.30 -4.37 7.90
C CYS A 57 6.17 -5.45 7.21
N SER A 58 7.22 -5.04 6.48
CA SER A 58 8.17 -5.93 5.81
C SER A 58 7.48 -6.94 4.86
N LYS A 59 6.55 -6.45 4.03
CA LYS A 59 5.78 -7.26 3.08
C LYS A 59 6.34 -7.13 1.66
N ALA A 60 7.55 -7.66 1.45
CA ALA A 60 8.27 -7.62 0.18
C ALA A 60 7.42 -8.01 -1.05
N ASP A 61 6.70 -9.12 -0.98
CA ASP A 61 5.87 -9.60 -2.10
C ASP A 61 4.73 -8.65 -2.46
N ILE A 62 4.14 -8.01 -1.44
CA ILE A 62 3.07 -7.04 -1.63
C ILE A 62 3.63 -5.72 -2.17
N LEU A 63 4.81 -5.31 -1.69
CA LEU A 63 5.54 -4.17 -2.24
C LEU A 63 5.71 -4.30 -3.76
N ARG A 64 6.14 -5.48 -4.22
CA ARG A 64 6.27 -5.80 -5.65
C ARG A 64 4.93 -5.76 -6.37
N SER A 65 3.87 -6.35 -5.81
CA SER A 65 2.52 -6.31 -6.42
C SER A 65 2.00 -4.87 -6.55
N LEU A 66 2.15 -4.04 -5.51
CA LEU A 66 1.73 -2.64 -5.51
C LEU A 66 2.51 -1.81 -6.54
N LEU A 67 3.84 -1.98 -6.62
CA LEU A 67 4.68 -1.28 -7.61
C LEU A 67 4.30 -1.67 -9.04
N ARG A 68 4.06 -2.96 -9.30
CA ARG A 68 3.55 -3.43 -10.61
C ARG A 68 2.19 -2.84 -10.97
N ALA A 69 1.37 -2.53 -9.97
CA ALA A 69 0.07 -1.89 -10.14
C ALA A 69 0.12 -0.34 -10.19
N GLY A 70 1.32 0.25 -10.27
CA GLY A 70 1.49 1.70 -10.43
C GLY A 70 1.49 2.49 -9.10
N ALA A 71 1.86 1.85 -7.99
CA ALA A 71 2.12 2.58 -6.75
C ALA A 71 3.29 3.57 -6.91
N MET A 72 3.11 4.79 -6.41
CA MET A 72 4.15 5.83 -6.38
C MET A 72 5.20 5.47 -5.32
N ILE A 73 6.39 5.11 -5.78
CA ILE A 73 7.53 4.72 -4.92
C ILE A 73 8.06 5.88 -4.07
N ASP A 74 7.91 7.11 -4.58
CA ASP A 74 8.38 8.36 -4.01
C ASP A 74 7.31 9.14 -3.25
N ALA A 75 6.11 8.56 -3.09
CA ALA A 75 5.07 9.13 -2.25
C ALA A 75 5.63 9.37 -0.84
N ARG A 76 5.37 10.56 -0.31
CA ARG A 76 5.81 10.99 1.02
C ARG A 76 4.63 11.07 1.96
N ASP A 77 4.80 10.52 3.16
CA ASP A 77 3.84 10.71 4.24
C ASP A 77 3.94 12.11 4.86
N HIS A 78 3.14 12.38 5.89
CA HIS A 78 3.10 13.69 6.56
C HIS A 78 4.45 14.12 7.17
N ASN A 79 5.35 13.16 7.45
CA ASN A 79 6.68 13.42 7.99
C ASN A 79 7.75 13.53 6.88
N GLY A 80 7.36 13.44 5.61
CA GLY A 80 8.28 13.40 4.48
C GLY A 80 8.93 12.02 4.24
N CYS A 81 8.50 10.99 4.97
CA CYS A 81 9.07 9.64 4.85
C CYS A 81 8.47 8.93 3.63
N THR A 82 9.31 8.24 2.85
CA THR A 82 8.86 7.36 1.75
C THR A 82 8.72 5.92 2.23
N ALA A 83 8.00 5.09 1.49
CA ALA A 83 7.89 3.65 1.77
C ALA A 83 9.26 2.98 1.91
N LEU A 84 10.23 3.35 1.06
CA LEU A 84 11.61 2.84 1.14
C LEU A 84 12.29 3.19 2.47
N MET A 85 12.08 4.39 3.01
CA MET A 85 12.63 4.77 4.31
C MET A 85 12.04 3.92 5.45
N PHE A 86 10.75 3.55 5.36
CA PHE A 86 10.15 2.61 6.31
C PHE A 86 10.78 1.21 6.23
N ALA A 87 11.00 0.67 5.03
CA ALA A 87 11.64 -0.64 4.84
C ALA A 87 13.11 -0.65 5.32
N ALA A 88 13.86 0.43 5.05
CA ALA A 88 15.23 0.57 5.53
C ALA A 88 15.30 0.60 7.07
N GLY A 89 14.33 1.24 7.73
CA GLY A 89 14.25 1.31 9.19
C GLY A 89 13.89 -0.03 9.86
N THR A 90 13.28 -0.97 9.14
CA THR A 90 12.96 -2.31 9.65
C THR A 90 14.05 -3.35 9.37
N GLY A 91 15.11 -2.99 8.63
CA GLY A 91 16.20 -3.89 8.26
C GLY A 91 15.85 -4.87 7.15
N ASP A 92 14.75 -4.65 6.44
CA ASP A 92 14.28 -5.52 5.35
C ASP A 92 14.89 -5.09 4.01
N VAL A 93 15.89 -5.86 3.56
CA VAL A 93 16.58 -5.67 2.27
C VAL A 93 15.92 -6.43 1.11
N ASP A 94 15.06 -7.41 1.41
CA ASP A 94 14.48 -8.33 0.40
C ASP A 94 13.30 -7.69 -0.36
N GLY A 95 12.66 -6.68 0.23
CA GLY A 95 11.56 -5.93 -0.40
C GLY A 95 11.98 -4.96 -1.52
N LEU A 96 13.29 -4.79 -1.75
CA LEU A 96 13.84 -3.68 -2.55
C LEU A 96 14.57 -4.09 -3.84
N GLN A 97 14.84 -5.39 -4.03
CA GLN A 97 15.40 -5.94 -5.28
C GLN A 97 14.31 -6.21 -6.31
#